data_AF-A0AAW2HS36-F1
#
_entry.id   AF-A0AAW2HS36-F1
#
_cell.length_a   1.000
_cell.length_b   1.000
_cell.length_c   1.000
_cell.angle_alpha   90.00
_cell.angle_beta   90.00
_cell.angle_gamma   90.00
#
_symmetry.space_group_name_H-M   'P 1'
#
loop_
_entity.id
_entity.type
_entity.pdbx_description
1 polymer ?
#
loop_
_entity_poly.entity_id
_entity_poly.type
_entity_poly.pdbx_seq_one_letter_code
_entity_poly.pdbx_strand_id
1 'polypeptide(L)'
;MSKQIVQDWLVDCAALSPVELHSFASSLKHNDEVINALCNVFDNPDTSMDIISQVCDQFFTFHRSRETDLQQFTLQFLPSLIYIYLNSIACGKKKSCSSVETLLIGVYNLEVVDENGQPVSISFRMPSLAQASIYHEPMNLAHASLTEAALRRLEECNVKPVSWGPLPQVETLNSQNRLKVITGLLFVFNRHIGCLHKTALENLCKISSR
;
A
#
# COMPACT_ATOMS: atom_id res chain seq x y z
N MET A 1 12.07 16.60 19.84
CA MET A 1 11.09 15.65 20.43
C MET A 1 10.78 14.52 19.46
N SER A 2 10.13 14.76 18.31
CA SER A 2 9.78 13.70 17.34
C SER A 2 10.97 12.87 16.82
N LYS A 3 12.12 13.51 16.55
CA LYS A 3 13.34 12.79 16.14
C LYS A 3 13.83 11.79 17.21
N GLN A 4 13.72 12.15 18.48
CA GLN A 4 14.14 11.28 19.60
C GLN A 4 13.20 10.08 19.71
N ILE A 5 11.89 10.31 19.66
CA ILE A 5 10.88 9.24 19.71
C ILE A 5 11.11 8.21 18.59
N VAL A 6 11.42 8.67 17.37
CA VAL A 6 11.72 7.76 16.25
C VAL A 6 13.03 7.00 16.48
N GLN A 7 14.05 7.62 17.07
CA GLN A 7 15.30 6.95 17.41
C GLN A 7 15.11 5.88 18.50
N ASP A 8 14.37 6.20 19.55
CA ASP A 8 14.05 5.25 20.62
C ASP A 8 13.24 4.08 20.07
N TRP A 9 12.24 4.36 19.24
CA TRP A 9 11.46 3.33 18.53
C TRP A 9 12.33 2.45 17.63
N LEU A 10 13.32 3.01 16.92
CA LEU A 10 14.26 2.22 16.10
C LEU A 10 15.13 1.30 16.97
N VAL A 11 15.54 1.77 18.16
CA VAL A 11 16.30 0.95 19.11
C VAL A 11 15.45 -0.20 19.65
N ASP A 12 14.19 0.08 20.01
CA ASP A 12 13.25 -0.95 20.45
C ASP A 12 13.01 -1.98 19.34
N CYS A 13 12.88 -1.52 18.09
CA CYS A 13 12.73 -2.40 16.94
C CYS A 13 13.93 -3.31 16.73
N ALA A 14 15.14 -2.81 16.94
CA ALA A 14 16.38 -3.59 16.80
C ALA A 14 16.54 -4.64 17.92
N ALA A 15 15.92 -4.41 19.08
CA ALA A 15 15.94 -5.33 20.22
C ALA A 15 14.87 -6.42 20.15
N LEU A 16 13.92 -6.35 19.20
CA LEU A 16 12.80 -7.29 19.09
C LEU A 16 13.25 -8.72 18.82
N SER A 17 12.76 -9.65 19.64
CA SER A 17 12.86 -11.07 19.35
C SER A 17 11.72 -11.54 18.42
N PRO A 18 11.88 -12.64 17.66
CA PRO A 18 10.81 -13.18 16.82
C PRO A 18 9.54 -13.58 17.60
N VAL A 19 9.68 -13.88 18.90
CA VAL A 19 8.57 -14.34 19.75
C VAL A 19 7.67 -13.17 20.18
N GLU A 20 8.24 -11.97 20.31
CA GLU A 20 7.54 -10.77 20.76
C GLU A 20 6.91 -9.99 19.61
N LEU A 21 7.25 -10.35 18.36
CA LEU A 21 6.86 -9.62 17.15
C LEU A 21 5.36 -9.34 17.06
N HIS A 22 4.53 -10.36 17.32
CA HIS A 22 3.07 -10.24 17.25
C HIS A 22 2.52 -9.27 18.30
N SER A 23 2.93 -9.42 19.56
CA SER A 23 2.52 -8.53 20.64
C SER A 23 2.97 -7.10 20.41
N PHE A 24 4.19 -6.93 19.91
CA PHE A 24 4.70 -5.62 19.51
C PHE A 24 3.87 -5.00 18.38
N ALA A 25 3.56 -5.77 17.33
CA ALA A 25 2.78 -5.28 16.19
C ALA A 25 1.40 -4.75 16.59
N SER A 26 0.68 -5.48 17.44
CA SER A 26 -0.63 -5.05 17.95
C SER A 26 -0.55 -3.79 18.82
N SER A 27 0.54 -3.63 19.59
CA SER A 27 0.78 -2.43 20.39
C SER A 27 1.12 -1.21 19.52
N LEU A 28 1.96 -1.41 18.50
CA LEU A 28 2.45 -0.35 17.62
C LEU A 28 1.33 0.25 16.76
N LYS A 29 0.37 -0.58 16.35
CA LYS A 29 -0.82 -0.15 15.59
C LYS A 29 -1.60 0.98 16.26
N HIS A 30 -1.60 1.02 17.60
CA HIS A 30 -2.34 2.00 18.40
C HIS A 30 -1.43 3.06 19.04
N ASN A 31 -0.14 3.07 18.69
CA ASN A 31 0.82 4.01 19.26
C ASN A 31 0.81 5.34 18.48
N ASP A 32 -0.13 6.21 18.83
CA ASP A 32 -0.29 7.53 18.22
C ASP A 32 0.97 8.40 18.35
N GLU A 33 1.75 8.23 19.43
CA GLU A 33 2.97 9.00 19.64
C GLU A 33 4.01 8.69 18.56
N VAL A 34 4.26 7.40 18.30
CA VAL A 34 5.18 6.95 17.25
C VAL A 34 4.65 7.32 15.86
N ILE A 35 3.35 7.10 15.60
CA ILE A 35 2.74 7.43 14.30
C ILE A 35 2.90 8.92 13.99
N ASN A 36 2.55 9.80 14.95
CA ASN A 36 2.69 11.23 14.76
C ASN A 36 4.16 11.66 14.69
N ALA A 37 5.05 11.03 15.45
CA ALA A 37 6.48 11.32 15.37
C ALA A 37 7.06 10.98 13.99
N LEU A 38 6.67 9.84 13.40
CA LEU A 38 7.05 9.43 12.04
C LEU A 38 6.48 10.37 10.98
N CYS A 39 5.20 10.74 11.07
CA CYS A 39 4.61 11.74 10.16
C CYS A 39 5.38 13.07 10.20
N ASN A 40 5.68 13.57 11.40
CA ASN A 40 6.43 14.82 11.56
C ASN A 40 7.87 14.72 11.00
N VAL A 41 8.49 13.53 11.12
CA VAL A 41 9.82 13.27 10.54
C VAL A 41 9.79 13.33 9.01
N PHE A 42 8.75 12.76 8.38
CA PHE A 42 8.58 12.78 6.93
C PHE A 42 8.15 14.13 6.37
N ASP A 43 7.34 14.89 7.11
CA ASP A 43 6.87 16.21 6.68
C ASP A 43 7.95 17.29 6.84
N ASN A 44 8.94 17.08 7.72
CA ASN A 44 9.99 18.06 7.99
C ASN A 44 11.15 17.96 6.97
N PRO A 45 11.39 19.00 6.15
CA PRO A 45 12.45 19.01 5.13
C PRO A 45 13.87 19.03 5.72
N ASP A 46 14.04 19.42 6.99
CA ASP A 46 15.34 19.47 7.69
C ASP A 46 15.64 18.17 8.46
N THR A 47 14.88 17.11 8.21
CA THR A 47 15.19 15.81 8.80
C THR A 47 16.41 15.19 8.12
N SER A 48 17.31 14.62 8.94
CA SER A 48 18.47 13.90 8.40
C SER A 48 18.03 12.72 7.57
N MET A 49 18.59 12.60 6.37
CA MET A 49 18.36 11.45 5.49
C MET A 49 18.81 10.13 6.11
N ASP A 50 19.74 10.15 7.07
CA ASP A 50 20.17 8.96 7.79
C ASP A 50 19.02 8.36 8.61
N ILE A 51 18.23 9.20 9.28
CA ILE A 51 17.05 8.76 10.04
C ILE A 51 16.00 8.18 9.08
N ILE A 52 15.75 8.87 7.95
CA ILE A 52 14.81 8.37 6.94
C ILE A 52 15.28 7.02 6.39
N SER A 53 16.58 6.83 6.18
CA SER A 53 17.15 5.56 5.73
C SER A 53 16.90 4.44 6.74
N GLN A 54 17.19 4.68 8.03
CA GLN A 54 16.96 3.69 9.09
C GLN A 54 15.48 3.30 9.20
N VAL A 55 14.59 4.29 9.11
CA VAL A 55 13.14 4.05 9.09
C VAL A 55 12.74 3.23 7.85
N CYS A 56 13.31 3.51 6.68
CA CYS A 56 13.03 2.75 5.47
C CYS A 56 13.48 1.29 5.59
N ASP A 57 14.65 1.04 6.16
CA ASP A 57 15.17 -0.32 6.39
C ASP A 57 14.28 -1.09 7.38
N GLN A 58 13.83 -0.41 8.44
CA GLN A 58 12.90 -0.98 9.41
C GLN A 58 11.54 -1.30 8.79
N PHE A 59 10.98 -0.38 7.99
CA PHE A 59 9.73 -0.58 7.26
C PHE A 59 9.82 -1.74 6.26
N PHE A 60 10.95 -1.88 5.57
CA PHE A 60 11.15 -3.04 4.70
C PHE A 60 11.17 -4.35 5.50
N THR A 61 11.84 -4.36 6.65
CA THR A 61 11.89 -5.53 7.56
C THR A 61 10.49 -5.89 8.06
N PHE A 62 9.71 -4.89 8.48
CA PHE A 62 8.32 -5.07 8.89
C PHE A 62 7.45 -5.64 7.77
N HIS A 63 7.55 -5.08 6.57
CA HIS A 63 6.76 -5.54 5.45
C HIS A 63 7.14 -6.98 5.02
N ARG A 64 8.43 -7.33 5.10
CA ARG A 64 8.96 -8.67 4.83
C ARG A 64 8.55 -9.72 5.86
N SER A 65 8.24 -9.32 7.10
CA SER A 65 7.85 -10.23 8.18
C SER A 65 6.54 -11.00 7.92
N ARG A 66 5.72 -10.53 6.96
CA ARG A 66 4.36 -11.03 6.67
C ARG A 66 3.37 -10.92 7.83
N GLU A 67 3.72 -10.20 8.89
CA GLU A 67 2.80 -9.87 9.98
C GLU A 67 1.83 -8.77 9.53
N THR A 68 0.53 -9.05 9.54
CA THR A 68 -0.48 -8.18 8.91
C THR A 68 -0.50 -6.77 9.49
N ASP A 69 -0.32 -6.64 10.81
CA ASP A 69 -0.32 -5.34 11.49
C ASP A 69 0.93 -4.52 11.14
N LEU A 70 2.11 -5.15 11.00
CA LEU A 70 3.34 -4.47 10.61
C LEU A 70 3.37 -4.09 9.12
N GLN A 71 2.77 -4.93 8.27
CA GLN A 71 2.55 -4.60 6.86
C GLN A 71 1.65 -3.38 6.75
N GLN A 72 0.50 -3.37 7.43
CA GLN A 72 -0.42 -2.21 7.46
C GLN A 72 0.26 -0.96 8.02
N PHE A 73 1.05 -1.10 9.09
CA PHE A 73 1.81 -0.01 9.68
C PHE A 73 2.81 0.60 8.69
N THR A 74 3.46 -0.20 7.85
CA THR A 74 4.34 0.29 6.78
C THR A 74 3.54 0.98 5.68
N LEU A 75 2.44 0.36 5.23
CA LEU A 75 1.59 0.87 4.16
C LEU A 75 1.00 2.25 4.48
N GLN A 76 0.71 2.54 5.75
CA GLN A 76 0.12 3.81 6.16
C GLN A 76 0.99 5.04 5.83
N PHE A 77 2.31 4.86 5.70
CA PHE A 77 3.26 5.92 5.36
C PHE A 77 3.62 5.96 3.87
N LEU A 78 3.09 5.05 3.04
CA LEU A 78 3.35 5.04 1.60
C LEU A 78 3.07 6.38 0.92
N PRO A 79 1.96 7.10 1.19
CA PRO A 79 1.72 8.40 0.56
C PRO A 79 2.85 9.40 0.82
N SER A 80 3.31 9.50 2.08
CA SER A 80 4.42 10.38 2.48
C SER A 80 5.73 9.99 1.79
N LEU A 81 6.04 8.69 1.72
CA LEU A 81 7.24 8.20 1.05
C LEU A 81 7.20 8.44 -0.47
N ILE A 82 6.04 8.23 -1.11
CA ILE A 82 5.83 8.54 -2.53
C ILE A 82 6.04 10.04 -2.79
N TYR A 83 5.50 10.90 -1.92
CA TYR A 83 5.72 12.34 -2.02
C TYR A 83 7.19 12.72 -1.92
N ILE A 84 7.91 12.22 -0.91
CA ILE A 84 9.35 12.49 -0.72
C ILE A 84 10.12 12.08 -1.98
N TYR A 85 9.84 10.90 -2.53
CA TYR A 85 10.47 10.41 -3.76
C TYR A 85 10.16 11.30 -4.97
N LEU A 86 8.89 11.58 -5.24
CA LEU A 86 8.48 12.39 -6.40
C LEU A 86 8.99 13.83 -6.31
N ASN A 87 8.90 14.44 -5.13
CA ASN A 87 9.40 15.79 -4.87
C ASN A 87 10.93 15.86 -5.03
N SER A 88 11.66 14.86 -4.52
CA SER A 88 13.12 14.77 -4.71
C SER A 88 13.50 14.69 -6.18
N ILE A 89 12.75 13.94 -6.99
CA ILE A 89 12.96 13.88 -8.44
C ILE A 89 12.67 15.22 -9.10
N ALA A 90 11.56 15.87 -8.75
CA ALA A 90 11.20 17.17 -9.32
C ALA A 90 12.26 18.24 -9.02
N CYS A 91 12.86 18.22 -7.83
CA CYS A 91 13.95 19.12 -7.44
C CYS A 91 15.34 18.69 -7.92
N GLY A 92 15.47 17.60 -8.68
CA GLY A 92 16.77 17.09 -9.15
C GLY A 92 17.68 16.48 -8.07
N LYS A 93 17.16 16.20 -6.87
CA LYS A 93 17.89 15.67 -5.70
C LYS A 93 17.85 14.14 -5.61
N LYS A 94 17.70 13.42 -6.73
CA LYS A 94 17.47 11.96 -6.78
C LYS A 94 18.42 11.15 -5.86
N LYS A 95 19.71 11.50 -5.81
CA LYS A 95 20.71 10.78 -4.98
C LYS A 95 20.41 10.81 -3.48
N SER A 96 19.68 11.80 -3.00
CA SER A 96 19.39 11.99 -1.58
C SER A 96 18.27 11.08 -1.07
N CYS A 97 17.49 10.44 -1.94
CA CYS A 97 16.32 9.62 -1.58
C CYS A 97 16.43 8.16 -2.04
N SER A 98 17.65 7.62 -2.14
CA SER A 98 17.89 6.24 -2.60
C SER A 98 17.26 5.19 -1.69
N SER A 99 17.25 5.42 -0.37
CA SER A 99 16.61 4.53 0.62
C SER A 99 15.10 4.44 0.41
N VAL A 100 14.45 5.58 0.18
CA VAL A 100 13.01 5.65 -0.14
C VAL A 100 12.71 4.94 -1.46
N GLU A 101 13.50 5.17 -2.51
CA GLU A 101 13.36 4.46 -3.79
C GLU A 101 13.49 2.93 -3.60
N THR A 102 14.47 2.50 -2.81
CA THR A 102 14.70 1.09 -2.49
C THR A 102 13.53 0.47 -1.73
N LEU A 103 12.99 1.17 -0.72
CA LEU A 103 11.82 0.71 0.01
C LEU A 103 10.59 0.58 -0.90
N LEU A 104 10.31 1.59 -1.74
CA LEU A 104 9.17 1.55 -2.65
C LEU A 104 9.26 0.38 -3.64
N ILE A 105 10.45 0.12 -4.18
CA ILE A 105 10.70 -1.04 -5.04
C ILE A 105 10.51 -2.34 -4.25
N GLY A 106 11.07 -2.42 -3.03
CA GLY A 106 11.00 -3.60 -2.19
C GLY A 106 9.57 -3.99 -1.82
N VAL A 107 8.77 -3.03 -1.35
CA VAL A 107 7.35 -3.22 -1.03
C VAL A 107 6.57 -3.62 -2.28
N TYR A 108 6.78 -2.91 -3.40
CA TYR A 108 6.11 -3.24 -4.66
C TYR A 108 6.41 -4.69 -5.09
N ASN A 109 7.68 -5.10 -5.07
CA ASN A 109 8.08 -6.44 -5.48
C ASN A 109 7.54 -7.54 -4.58
N LEU A 110 7.35 -7.27 -3.28
CA LEU A 110 6.74 -8.19 -2.31
C LEU A 110 5.22 -8.31 -2.48
N GLU A 111 4.55 -7.29 -3.01
CA GLU A 111 3.09 -7.26 -3.21
C GLU A 111 2.65 -7.80 -4.57
N VAL A 112 3.51 -7.77 -5.60
CA VAL A 112 3.19 -8.32 -6.93
C VAL A 112 3.41 -9.83 -7.03
N VAL A 113 3.97 -10.46 -6.00
CA VAL A 113 4.18 -11.91 -5.91
C VAL A 113 3.55 -12.50 -4.66
N ASP A 114 3.16 -13.77 -4.73
CA ASP A 114 2.65 -14.52 -3.58
C ASP A 114 3.79 -15.06 -2.71
N GLU A 115 3.44 -15.84 -1.69
CA GLU A 115 4.42 -16.48 -0.78
C GLU A 115 5.32 -17.50 -1.50
N ASN A 116 4.89 -18.02 -2.64
CA ASN A 116 5.64 -18.96 -3.48
C ASN A 116 6.43 -18.25 -4.60
N GLY A 117 6.43 -16.91 -4.62
CA GLY A 117 7.08 -16.11 -5.65
C GLY A 117 6.36 -16.10 -6.99
N GLN A 118 5.12 -16.56 -7.06
CA GLN A 118 4.32 -16.53 -8.28
C GLN A 118 3.66 -15.16 -8.48
N PRO A 119 3.56 -14.66 -9.74
CA PRO A 119 2.91 -13.39 -10.01
C PRO A 119 1.43 -13.38 -9.59
N VAL A 120 1.03 -12.37 -8.82
CA VAL A 120 -0.34 -12.22 -8.34
C VAL A 120 -1.17 -11.43 -9.33
N SER A 121 -2.37 -11.94 -9.65
CA SER A 121 -3.41 -11.21 -10.38
C SER A 121 -4.69 -11.21 -9.54
N ILE A 122 -5.34 -10.06 -9.44
CA ILE A 122 -6.60 -9.89 -8.74
C ILE A 122 -7.69 -9.82 -9.80
N SER A 123 -8.71 -10.66 -9.68
CA SER A 123 -9.83 -10.63 -10.62
C SER A 123 -11.16 -10.68 -9.88
N PHE A 124 -12.15 -9.97 -10.42
CA PHE A 124 -13.52 -10.03 -9.92
C PHE A 124 -14.49 -10.07 -11.08
N ARG A 125 -15.66 -10.66 -10.83
CA ARG A 125 -16.74 -10.72 -11.81
C ARG A 125 -17.62 -9.50 -11.68
N MET A 126 -18.02 -8.96 -12.81
CA MET A 126 -19.03 -7.90 -12.84
C MET A 126 -20.39 -8.50 -12.48
N PRO A 127 -21.12 -7.97 -11.48
CA PRO A 127 -22.46 -8.44 -11.17
C PRO A 127 -23.43 -8.20 -12.34
N SER A 128 -24.39 -9.11 -12.52
CA SER A 128 -25.44 -8.97 -13.53
C SER A 128 -26.82 -9.11 -12.90
N LEU A 129 -27.76 -8.25 -13.31
CA LEU A 129 -29.17 -8.34 -12.89
C LEU A 129 -29.89 -9.59 -13.46
N ALA A 130 -29.34 -10.19 -14.52
CA ALA A 130 -29.84 -11.45 -15.09
C ALA A 130 -29.45 -12.68 -14.25
N GLN A 131 -28.54 -12.52 -13.28
CA GLN A 131 -28.14 -13.57 -12.34
C GLN A 131 -28.76 -13.28 -10.98
N ALA A 132 -29.29 -14.31 -10.32
CA ALA A 132 -29.74 -14.20 -8.94
C ALA A 132 -28.58 -13.83 -8.02
N SER A 133 -28.84 -12.96 -7.06
CA SER A 133 -27.87 -12.51 -6.08
C SER A 133 -28.46 -12.55 -4.68
N ILE A 134 -27.63 -12.30 -3.66
CA ILE A 134 -28.10 -12.17 -2.27
C ILE A 134 -29.08 -11.00 -2.06
N TYR A 135 -29.18 -10.07 -3.02
CA TYR A 135 -30.02 -8.87 -2.92
C TYR A 135 -31.27 -8.92 -3.79
N HIS A 136 -31.31 -9.76 -4.82
CA HIS A 136 -32.43 -9.76 -5.76
C HIS A 136 -32.60 -11.09 -6.50
N GLU A 137 -33.85 -11.34 -6.87
CA GLU A 137 -34.24 -12.40 -7.81
C GLU A 137 -34.51 -11.80 -9.20
N PRO A 138 -33.95 -12.35 -10.30
CA PRO A 138 -34.10 -11.78 -11.63
C PRO A 138 -35.57 -11.67 -12.08
N MET A 139 -36.43 -12.59 -11.62
CA MET A 139 -37.86 -12.58 -11.97
C MET A 139 -38.59 -11.33 -11.47
N ASN A 140 -38.16 -10.75 -10.35
CA ASN A 140 -38.73 -9.50 -9.83
C ASN A 140 -38.33 -8.28 -10.69
N LEU A 141 -37.35 -8.45 -11.57
CA LEU A 141 -36.82 -7.45 -12.49
C LEU A 141 -37.02 -7.84 -13.95
N ALA A 142 -38.01 -8.69 -14.26
CA ALA A 142 -38.18 -9.37 -15.55
C ALA A 142 -37.95 -8.47 -16.78
N HIS A 143 -38.49 -7.24 -16.79
CA HIS A 143 -38.33 -6.30 -17.89
C HIS A 143 -36.88 -5.83 -18.15
N ALA A 144 -36.01 -5.91 -17.14
CA ALA A 144 -34.59 -5.51 -17.21
C ALA A 144 -33.63 -6.71 -17.22
N SER A 145 -34.04 -7.87 -16.71
CA SER A 145 -33.18 -9.05 -16.50
C SER A 145 -33.36 -10.16 -17.55
N LEU A 146 -34.52 -10.24 -18.21
CA LEU A 146 -34.86 -11.28 -19.19
C LEU A 146 -34.87 -10.72 -20.63
N THR A 147 -33.86 -9.91 -20.96
CA THR A 147 -33.65 -9.40 -22.33
C THR A 147 -32.44 -10.08 -22.96
N GLU A 148 -32.37 -10.14 -24.30
CA GLU A 148 -31.21 -10.66 -25.02
C GLU A 148 -29.92 -9.92 -24.63
N ALA A 149 -29.99 -8.59 -24.47
CA ALA A 149 -28.87 -7.78 -24.00
C ALA A 149 -28.41 -8.17 -22.59
N ALA A 150 -29.35 -8.50 -21.69
CA ALA A 150 -29.02 -8.92 -20.33
C ALA A 150 -28.38 -10.31 -20.29
N LEU A 151 -28.82 -11.23 -21.16
CA LEU A 151 -28.20 -12.56 -21.34
C LEU A 151 -26.79 -12.47 -21.92
N ARG A 152 -26.60 -11.67 -22.98
CA ARG A 152 -25.26 -11.43 -23.55
C ARG A 152 -24.31 -10.84 -22.50
N ARG A 153 -24.77 -9.86 -21.72
CA ARG A 153 -23.97 -9.27 -20.64
C ARG A 153 -23.65 -10.31 -19.55
N LEU A 154 -24.58 -11.19 -19.21
CA LEU A 154 -24.34 -12.28 -18.26
C LEU A 154 -23.23 -13.23 -18.74
N GLU A 155 -23.23 -13.61 -20.02
CA GLU A 155 -22.17 -14.42 -20.62
C GLU A 155 -20.82 -13.70 -20.56
N GLU A 156 -20.78 -12.42 -20.97
CA GLU A 156 -19.56 -11.60 -20.92
C GLU A 156 -19.01 -11.46 -19.49
N CYS A 157 -19.87 -11.17 -18.50
CA CYS A 157 -19.48 -11.04 -17.10
C CYS A 157 -18.94 -12.33 -16.48
N ASN A 158 -19.38 -13.50 -16.97
CA ASN A 158 -18.91 -14.79 -16.48
C ASN A 158 -17.62 -15.26 -17.14
N VAL A 159 -17.40 -14.91 -18.41
CA VAL A 159 -16.24 -15.39 -19.19
C VAL A 159 -15.06 -14.40 -19.15
N LYS A 160 -15.33 -13.10 -18.98
CA LYS A 160 -14.31 -12.04 -18.98
C LYS A 160 -14.31 -11.29 -17.64
N PRO A 161 -13.66 -11.83 -16.60
CA PRO A 161 -13.53 -11.11 -15.34
C PRO A 161 -12.70 -9.84 -15.55
N VAL A 162 -13.01 -8.81 -14.75
CA VAL A 162 -12.14 -7.64 -14.67
C VAL A 162 -10.92 -8.04 -13.85
N SER A 163 -9.73 -7.87 -14.43
CA SER A 163 -8.47 -8.29 -13.81
C SER A 163 -7.48 -7.13 -13.65
N TRP A 164 -6.74 -7.15 -12.55
CA TRP A 164 -5.60 -6.30 -12.26
C TRP A 164 -4.36 -7.17 -12.10
N GLY A 165 -3.37 -6.96 -12.97
CA GLY A 165 -2.15 -7.78 -13.03
C GLY A 165 -2.29 -9.06 -13.87
N PRO A 166 -1.26 -9.91 -13.90
CA PRO A 166 -0.06 -9.84 -13.08
C PRO A 166 0.85 -8.67 -13.46
N LEU A 167 1.40 -7.99 -12.45
CA LEU A 167 2.35 -6.90 -12.65
C LEU A 167 3.79 -7.43 -12.54
N PRO A 168 4.72 -7.03 -13.41
CA PRO A 168 6.10 -7.50 -13.35
C PRO A 168 6.85 -6.87 -12.17
N GLN A 169 7.76 -7.64 -11.57
CA GLN A 169 8.75 -7.10 -10.63
C GLN A 169 9.68 -6.10 -11.33
N VAL A 170 10.25 -5.19 -10.55
CA VAL A 170 11.10 -4.10 -11.04
C VAL A 170 12.35 -4.00 -10.20
N GLU A 171 13.51 -3.82 -10.85
CA GLU A 171 14.80 -3.64 -10.16
C GLU A 171 15.14 -2.16 -9.91
N THR A 172 14.69 -1.27 -10.79
CA THR A 172 15.02 0.18 -10.73
C THR A 172 13.84 1.06 -11.15
N LEU A 173 13.70 2.25 -10.54
CA LEU A 173 12.71 3.22 -10.97
C LEU A 173 13.27 4.21 -12.01
N ASN A 174 12.58 4.27 -13.15
CA ASN A 174 12.87 5.17 -14.26
C ASN A 174 11.62 5.96 -14.66
N SER A 175 11.72 6.81 -15.68
CA SER A 175 10.59 7.65 -16.15
C SER A 175 9.43 6.85 -16.73
N GLN A 176 9.68 5.64 -17.24
CA GLN A 176 8.66 4.82 -17.91
C GLN A 176 7.85 3.96 -16.93
N ASN A 177 8.49 3.47 -15.85
CA ASN A 177 7.85 2.55 -14.92
C ASN A 177 7.40 3.18 -13.59
N ARG A 178 7.95 4.34 -13.19
CA ARG A 178 7.69 4.91 -11.85
C ARG A 178 6.21 5.09 -11.53
N LEU A 179 5.42 5.57 -12.50
CA LEU A 179 4.00 5.79 -12.29
C LEU A 179 3.26 4.46 -12.18
N LYS A 180 3.64 3.44 -12.94
CA LYS A 180 3.05 2.09 -12.84
C LYS A 180 3.32 1.47 -11.46
N VAL A 181 4.55 1.59 -10.96
CA VAL A 181 4.91 1.12 -9.62
C VAL A 181 4.14 1.86 -8.54
N ILE A 182 4.10 3.20 -8.61
CA ILE A 182 3.34 4.03 -7.66
C ILE A 182 1.85 3.70 -7.69
N THR A 183 1.26 3.50 -8.87
CA THR A 183 -0.14 3.06 -8.99
C THR A 183 -0.35 1.68 -8.36
N GLY A 184 0.58 0.74 -8.55
CA GLY A 184 0.54 -0.57 -7.88
C GLY A 184 0.57 -0.44 -6.35
N LEU A 185 1.46 0.40 -5.82
CA LEU A 185 1.56 0.67 -4.39
C LEU A 185 0.30 1.35 -3.82
N LEU A 186 -0.26 2.34 -4.54
CA LEU A 186 -1.52 2.98 -4.14
C LEU A 186 -2.70 2.02 -4.23
N PHE A 187 -2.70 1.08 -5.17
CA PHE A 187 -3.69 0.02 -5.23
C PHE A 187 -3.62 -0.87 -3.98
N VAL A 188 -2.42 -1.26 -3.54
CA VAL A 188 -2.21 -2.01 -2.29
C VAL A 188 -2.66 -1.19 -1.08
N PHE A 189 -2.27 0.09 -0.99
CA PHE A 189 -2.75 1.01 0.04
C PHE A 189 -4.29 1.02 0.13
N ASN A 190 -4.96 1.16 -1.02
CA ASN A 190 -6.42 1.20 -1.10
C ASN A 190 -7.08 -0.12 -0.65
N ARG A 191 -6.41 -1.27 -0.85
CA ARG A 191 -6.89 -2.56 -0.33
C ARG A 191 -7.01 -2.57 1.20
N HIS A 192 -6.15 -1.80 1.87
CA HIS A 192 -6.08 -1.74 3.33
C HIS A 192 -6.75 -0.50 3.92
N ILE A 193 -7.38 0.37 3.11
CA ILE A 193 -7.84 1.71 3.52
C ILE A 193 -8.72 1.72 4.77
N GLY A 194 -9.56 0.69 4.97
CA GLY A 194 -10.44 0.57 6.13
C GLY A 194 -9.74 0.16 7.44
N CYS A 195 -8.49 -0.30 7.36
CA CYS A 195 -7.68 -0.73 8.51
C CYS A 195 -6.56 0.25 8.88
N LEU A 196 -6.34 1.30 8.07
CA LEU A 196 -5.27 2.26 8.28
C LEU A 196 -5.67 3.33 9.30
N HIS A 197 -4.66 3.87 9.99
CA HIS A 197 -4.86 4.97 10.92
C HIS A 197 -5.39 6.22 10.20
N LYS A 198 -6.22 7.03 10.87
CA LYS A 198 -6.85 8.23 10.28
C LYS A 198 -5.81 9.21 9.72
N THR A 199 -4.67 9.35 10.40
CA THR A 199 -3.55 10.19 9.95
C THR A 199 -3.05 9.81 8.54
N ALA A 200 -3.09 8.53 8.18
CA ALA A 200 -2.69 8.07 6.85
C ALA A 200 -3.62 8.61 5.75
N LEU A 201 -4.92 8.67 6.02
CA LEU A 201 -5.93 9.22 5.09
C LEU A 201 -5.76 10.73 4.95
N GLU A 202 -5.55 11.43 6.07
CA GLU A 202 -5.28 12.87 6.06
C GLU A 202 -4.01 13.18 5.24
N ASN A 203 -2.94 12.41 5.43
CA ASN A 203 -1.70 12.57 4.68
C ASN A 203 -1.87 12.26 3.20
N LEU A 204 -2.63 11.20 2.84
CA LEU A 204 -2.96 10.91 1.45
C LEU A 204 -3.66 12.10 0.79
N CYS A 205 -4.67 12.67 1.43
CA CYS A 205 -5.40 13.82 0.90
C CYS A 205 -4.50 15.06 0.77
N LYS A 206 -3.72 15.38 1.81
CA LYS A 206 -2.77 16.50 1.79
C LYS A 206 -1.79 16.37 0.64
N ILE A 207 -1.18 15.20 0.47
CA ILE A 207 -0.16 14.94 -0.54
C ILE A 207 -0.74 14.94 -1.95
N SER A 208 -1.90 14.33 -2.14
CA SER A 208 -2.56 14.25 -3.45
C SER A 208 -3.07 15.61 -3.94
N SER A 209 -3.25 16.58 -3.04
CA SER A 209 -3.64 17.95 -3.36
C SER A 209 -2.49 18.87 -3.74
N ARG A 210 -1.23 18.47 -3.49
CA ARG A 210 -0.02 19.23 -3.83
C ARG A 210 0.45 18.92 -5.24
#